data_AF-A0A8R1W013-F1
#
_entry.id   AF-A0A8R1W013-F1
#
_cell.length_a   1.000
_cell.length_b   1.000
_cell.length_c   1.000
_cell.angle_alpha   90.00
_cell.angle_beta   90.00
_cell.angle_gamma   90.00
#
_symmetry.space_group_name_H-M   'P 1'
#
loop_
_entity.id
_entity.type
_entity.pdbx_description
1 polymer ?
#
loop_
_entity_poly.entity_id
_entity_poly.type
_entity_poly.pdbx_seq_one_letter_code
_entity_poly.pdbx_strand_id
1 'polypeptide(L)'
;MESRTRNTFVLLTIAFAFALQCVSAVDVSTTATVNPAAPNNNSASGLPAPVNPAPVNPAPVNPAPVVVSPSEDIAKTESAPLTNNNVSKHIVEIEVYYEALCGDSVNFVSNQLLPTFNKLSKFINVVFIPFAQGNISINTDKPSNLSCRRDKECDADKVHACGIHKIKDSEQLIKFVNCSLTEGFNSSNKTVPIDVCGKNSNIDSSVITDINNCTNSTESYKWLEEYMNKSSAAHVKTVPKVLINKNSTEDFASTVPFMNAVCKQIPVELQPEDCKTIPSGSDTLVVGVLPIIIGAFYFIKMI
;
A
#
# COMPACT_ATOMS: atom_id res chain seq x y z
N MET A 1 58.82 -17.31 9.53
CA MET A 1 58.01 -17.57 8.33
C MET A 1 56.54 -17.40 8.70
N GLU A 2 56.08 -16.16 8.90
CA GLU A 2 54.68 -15.94 9.34
C GLU A 2 54.27 -14.47 9.10
N SER A 3 54.43 -14.01 7.86
CA SER A 3 54.12 -12.62 7.47
C SER A 3 53.85 -12.47 5.97
N ARG A 4 54.28 -13.43 5.13
CA ARG A 4 54.08 -13.39 3.67
C ARG A 4 52.77 -14.00 3.15
N THR A 5 51.93 -14.60 3.99
CA THR A 5 50.70 -15.29 3.53
C THR A 5 49.44 -14.42 3.68
N ARG A 6 49.51 -13.25 4.34
CA ARG A 6 48.34 -12.41 4.62
C ARG A 6 48.10 -11.30 3.58
N ASN A 7 49.04 -11.10 2.64
CA ASN A 7 48.96 -10.05 1.62
C ASN A 7 48.51 -10.56 0.23
N THR A 8 48.39 -11.88 0.05
CA THR A 8 47.97 -12.50 -1.22
C THR A 8 46.45 -12.75 -1.29
N PHE A 9 45.74 -12.64 -0.16
CA PHE A 9 44.28 -12.88 -0.11
C PHE A 9 43.44 -11.60 -0.26
N VAL A 10 44.06 -10.41 -0.19
CA VAL A 10 43.36 -9.11 -0.30
C VAL A 10 43.43 -8.54 -1.73
N LEU A 11 44.31 -9.06 -2.59
CA LEU A 11 44.45 -8.62 -3.99
C LEU A 11 43.58 -9.41 -4.99
N LEU A 12 42.98 -10.55 -4.58
CA LEU A 12 42.17 -11.40 -5.45
C LEU A 12 40.66 -11.07 -5.43
N THR A 13 40.20 -10.24 -4.48
CA THR A 13 38.79 -9.82 -4.41
C THR A 13 38.52 -8.45 -5.04
N ILE A 14 39.55 -7.69 -5.41
CA ILE A 14 39.41 -6.39 -6.09
C ILE A 14 39.44 -6.53 -7.63
N ALA A 15 39.90 -7.67 -8.15
CA ALA A 15 39.96 -7.95 -9.59
C ALA A 15 38.65 -8.47 -10.21
N PHE A 16 37.60 -8.71 -9.41
CA PHE A 16 36.27 -9.17 -9.90
C PHE A 16 35.20 -8.07 -9.92
N ALA A 17 35.59 -6.79 -9.78
CA ALA A 17 34.67 -5.64 -9.78
C ALA A 17 34.83 -4.68 -10.98
N PHE A 18 35.67 -5.00 -11.97
CA PHE A 18 35.88 -4.15 -13.16
C PHE A 18 35.95 -4.96 -14.44
N ALA A 19 34.84 -5.59 -14.83
CA ALA A 19 34.58 -5.99 -16.21
C ALA A 19 33.11 -6.40 -16.36
N LEU A 20 32.21 -5.43 -16.56
CA LEU A 20 31.04 -5.61 -17.41
C LEU A 20 30.36 -4.25 -17.66
N GLN A 21 30.98 -3.44 -18.52
CA GLN A 21 30.28 -2.41 -19.28
C GLN A 21 30.73 -2.49 -20.74
N CYS A 22 29.73 -2.38 -21.62
CA CYS A 22 29.78 -2.08 -23.05
C CYS A 22 30.19 -3.21 -24.02
N VAL A 23 29.18 -3.85 -24.62
CA VAL A 23 29.20 -4.16 -26.06
C VAL A 23 27.91 -3.66 -26.70
N SER A 24 28.10 -2.76 -27.66
CA SER A 24 27.11 -2.17 -28.55
C SER A 24 26.88 -3.08 -29.76
N ALA A 25 25.64 -3.16 -30.25
CA ALA A 25 25.30 -3.55 -31.62
C ALA A 25 23.97 -2.85 -31.97
N VAL A 26 24.03 -1.69 -32.62
CA VAL A 26 23.88 -1.46 -34.08
C VAL A 26 22.45 -1.69 -34.58
N ASP A 27 21.93 -0.59 -35.14
CA ASP A 27 20.65 -0.34 -35.76
C ASP A 27 20.22 -1.34 -36.84
N VAL A 28 18.90 -1.58 -36.90
CA VAL A 28 18.22 -1.68 -38.20
C VAL A 28 16.96 -0.81 -38.15
N SER A 29 17.06 0.30 -38.85
CA SER A 29 15.96 1.14 -39.30
C SER A 29 15.24 0.45 -40.45
N THR A 30 13.91 0.30 -40.35
CA THR A 30 13.05 0.22 -41.54
C THR A 30 11.84 1.11 -41.34
N THR A 31 11.92 2.25 -42.01
CA THR A 31 10.85 3.16 -42.42
C THR A 31 9.77 2.45 -43.23
N ALA A 32 8.51 2.71 -42.91
CA ALA A 32 7.41 2.66 -43.88
C ALA A 32 6.44 3.83 -43.63
N THR A 33 6.33 4.64 -44.66
CA THR A 33 5.59 5.89 -44.80
C THR A 33 4.24 5.67 -45.50
N VAL A 34 3.22 6.48 -45.12
CA VAL A 34 2.24 7.15 -46.03
C VAL A 34 1.11 6.22 -46.57
N ASN A 35 -0.21 6.49 -46.53
CA ASN A 35 -1.00 7.73 -46.69
C ASN A 35 -2.50 7.55 -46.27
N PRO A 36 -3.36 8.59 -46.35
CA PRO A 36 -4.63 8.76 -45.66
C PRO A 36 -5.89 8.55 -46.54
N ALA A 37 -7.07 8.56 -45.91
CA ALA A 37 -8.33 9.01 -46.51
C ALA A 37 -9.38 9.38 -45.44
N ALA A 38 -9.89 10.61 -45.52
CA ALA A 38 -11.21 11.06 -45.02
C ALA A 38 -12.21 11.03 -46.20
N PRO A 39 -13.43 11.61 -46.16
CA PRO A 39 -14.33 12.04 -45.07
C PRO A 39 -15.78 11.51 -45.25
N ASN A 40 -16.72 11.90 -44.37
CA ASN A 40 -18.11 12.34 -44.67
C ASN A 40 -18.89 12.48 -43.34
N ASN A 41 -19.20 13.69 -42.84
CA ASN A 41 -20.31 14.60 -43.18
C ASN A 41 -21.72 14.12 -42.79
N ASN A 42 -22.27 14.74 -41.73
CA ASN A 42 -23.55 15.50 -41.68
C ASN A 42 -24.08 15.52 -40.23
N SER A 43 -24.11 16.67 -39.56
CA SER A 43 -25.25 17.63 -39.49
C SER A 43 -26.48 17.04 -38.81
N ALA A 44 -27.25 17.71 -37.94
CA ALA A 44 -27.18 18.98 -37.22
C ALA A 44 -28.48 19.01 -36.37
N SER A 45 -28.52 19.93 -35.40
CA SER A 45 -29.73 20.63 -34.91
C SER A 45 -30.46 20.09 -33.68
N GLY A 46 -30.66 20.99 -32.71
CA GLY A 46 -31.96 21.16 -32.06
C GLY A 46 -31.99 21.04 -30.53
N LEU A 47 -31.64 22.12 -29.82
CA LEU A 47 -32.28 22.46 -28.54
C LEU A 47 -33.74 22.90 -28.82
N PRO A 48 -34.71 22.71 -27.90
CA PRO A 48 -34.77 23.55 -26.69
C PRO A 48 -35.33 22.87 -25.41
N ALA A 49 -35.06 23.48 -24.26
CA ALA A 49 -35.84 23.37 -23.01
C ALA A 49 -36.80 24.59 -22.90
N PRO A 50 -37.61 24.82 -21.83
CA PRO A 50 -37.95 24.01 -20.64
C PRO A 50 -39.49 23.97 -20.37
N VAL A 51 -39.95 23.41 -19.24
CA VAL A 51 -40.96 23.99 -18.29
C VAL A 51 -41.24 23.00 -17.13
N ASN A 52 -41.29 23.56 -15.93
CA ASN A 52 -41.48 22.98 -14.59
C ASN A 52 -42.96 22.56 -14.34
N PRO A 53 -43.25 21.68 -13.36
CA PRO A 53 -43.91 22.19 -12.15
C PRO A 53 -43.50 21.50 -10.83
N ALA A 54 -43.36 22.32 -9.79
CA ALA A 54 -43.57 21.94 -8.38
C ALA A 54 -45.05 22.23 -8.00
N PRO A 55 -45.53 22.03 -6.76
CA PRO A 55 -45.03 21.29 -5.60
C PRO A 55 -46.08 20.27 -5.09
N VAL A 56 -45.82 19.50 -4.01
CA VAL A 56 -46.72 19.30 -2.85
C VAL A 56 -45.97 18.48 -1.79
N ASN A 57 -45.95 19.00 -0.57
CA ASN A 57 -45.56 18.32 0.66
C ASN A 57 -46.80 18.24 1.56
N PRO A 58 -47.03 17.13 2.28
CA PRO A 58 -47.67 17.25 3.59
C PRO A 58 -46.97 16.42 4.67
N ALA A 59 -46.47 17.15 5.68
CA ALA A 59 -46.72 17.02 7.13
C ALA A 59 -46.44 15.71 7.92
N PRO A 60 -46.23 15.83 9.25
CA PRO A 60 -45.39 14.96 10.05
C PRO A 60 -46.16 13.85 10.77
N VAL A 61 -45.50 12.71 11.01
CA VAL A 61 -46.02 11.64 11.88
C VAL A 61 -45.16 11.56 13.14
N ASN A 62 -45.81 11.79 14.28
CA ASN A 62 -45.25 11.70 15.63
C ASN A 62 -44.97 10.24 16.03
N PRO A 63 -43.98 9.95 16.91
CA PRO A 63 -43.59 8.59 17.28
C PRO A 63 -44.49 7.97 18.35
N ALA A 64 -44.70 6.65 18.25
CA ALA A 64 -45.40 5.83 19.24
C ALA A 64 -44.43 5.20 20.25
N PRO A 65 -44.91 4.81 21.45
CA PRO A 65 -44.10 4.78 22.67
C PRO A 65 -43.43 3.43 22.99
N VAL A 66 -42.42 3.55 23.85
CA VAL A 66 -41.63 2.53 24.54
C VAL A 66 -42.51 1.54 25.31
N VAL A 67 -42.23 0.24 25.17
CA VAL A 67 -42.68 -0.81 26.08
C VAL A 67 -41.45 -1.51 26.66
N VAL A 68 -41.35 -1.48 27.98
CA VAL A 68 -40.32 -2.15 28.80
C VAL A 68 -40.94 -3.37 29.48
N SER A 69 -40.10 -4.41 29.68
CA SER A 69 -40.08 -5.41 30.78
C SER A 69 -40.33 -6.86 30.34
N PRO A 70 -39.88 -7.88 31.09
CA PRO A 70 -38.75 -7.97 32.03
C PRO A 70 -37.83 -9.20 31.80
N SER A 71 -36.74 -9.20 32.57
CA SER A 71 -35.60 -10.12 32.68
C SER A 71 -35.93 -11.55 33.12
N GLU A 72 -35.11 -12.52 32.71
CA GLU A 72 -34.77 -13.73 33.49
C GLU A 72 -33.30 -14.14 33.27
N ASP A 73 -32.60 -14.34 34.40
CA ASP A 73 -31.20 -14.74 34.57
C ASP A 73 -30.95 -16.21 34.20
N ILE A 74 -29.92 -16.51 33.40
CA ILE A 74 -29.08 -17.71 33.59
C ILE A 74 -27.62 -17.38 33.20
N ALA A 75 -26.74 -17.46 34.20
CA ALA A 75 -25.31 -17.34 34.05
C ALA A 75 -24.72 -18.45 33.15
N LYS A 76 -24.06 -18.04 32.07
CA LYS A 76 -23.05 -18.84 31.39
C LYS A 76 -21.94 -17.89 30.95
N THR A 77 -20.75 -18.06 31.52
CA THR A 77 -19.53 -17.38 31.09
C THR A 77 -19.17 -17.88 29.70
N GLU A 78 -19.78 -17.26 28.70
CA GLU A 78 -19.44 -17.33 27.29
C GLU A 78 -18.79 -15.99 26.96
N SER A 79 -17.62 -16.01 26.33
CA SER A 79 -16.91 -14.80 25.91
C SER A 79 -17.87 -13.91 25.13
N ALA A 80 -18.20 -12.75 25.68
CA ALA A 80 -19.17 -11.84 25.07
C ALA A 80 -18.76 -11.57 23.60
N PRO A 81 -19.69 -11.66 22.64
CA PRO A 81 -19.42 -11.28 21.26
C PRO A 81 -18.86 -9.86 21.21
N LEU A 82 -17.70 -9.70 20.57
CA LEU A 82 -17.08 -8.40 20.39
C LEU A 82 -18.07 -7.50 19.64
N THR A 83 -18.59 -6.49 20.34
CA THR A 83 -19.45 -5.49 19.70
C THR A 83 -18.60 -4.61 18.79
N ASN A 84 -19.16 -4.16 17.68
CA ASN A 84 -18.48 -3.27 16.71
C ASN A 84 -17.89 -2.03 17.39
N ASN A 85 -18.49 -1.57 18.49
CA ASN A 85 -18.05 -0.42 19.29
C ASN A 85 -16.69 -0.63 19.98
N ASN A 86 -16.37 -1.87 20.39
CA ASN A 86 -15.08 -2.18 21.02
C ASN A 86 -13.97 -2.25 19.96
N VAL A 87 -14.24 -2.83 18.79
CA VAL A 87 -13.27 -2.88 17.68
C VAL A 87 -12.98 -1.47 17.15
N SER A 88 -14.00 -0.62 16.98
CA SER A 88 -13.81 0.75 16.48
C SER A 88 -12.96 1.63 17.40
N LYS A 89 -12.87 1.31 18.69
CA LYS A 89 -12.03 2.03 19.65
C LYS A 89 -10.54 1.65 19.56
N HIS A 90 -10.24 0.52 18.92
CA HIS A 90 -8.90 -0.08 18.88
C HIS A 90 -8.41 -0.31 17.44
N ILE A 91 -8.84 0.54 16.50
CA ILE A 91 -8.31 0.54 15.15
C ILE A 91 -6.83 0.97 15.18
N VAL A 92 -5.98 0.14 14.58
CA VAL A 92 -4.56 0.42 14.39
C VAL A 92 -4.41 1.28 13.15
N GLU A 93 -3.89 2.48 13.33
CA GLU A 93 -3.63 3.41 12.23
C GLU A 93 -2.28 3.10 11.58
N ILE A 94 -2.28 2.91 10.27
CA ILE A 94 -1.09 2.55 9.49
C ILE A 94 -0.90 3.60 8.40
N GLU A 95 0.18 4.38 8.49
CA GLU A 95 0.57 5.31 7.43
C GLU A 95 1.68 4.68 6.60
N VAL A 96 1.50 4.64 5.28
CA VAL A 96 2.47 4.06 4.34
C VAL A 96 2.95 5.14 3.38
N TYR A 97 4.22 5.53 3.54
CA TYR A 97 4.92 6.50 2.71
C TYR A 97 5.70 5.76 1.62
N TYR A 98 5.40 6.01 0.36
CA TYR A 98 5.95 5.23 -0.76
C TYR A 98 6.10 6.04 -2.06
N GLU A 99 6.72 5.43 -3.07
CA GLU A 99 6.86 5.96 -4.44
C GLU A 99 6.31 4.91 -5.43
N ALA A 100 5.49 5.32 -6.39
CA ALA A 100 4.76 4.40 -7.28
C ALA A 100 5.65 3.52 -8.18
N LEU A 101 6.89 3.91 -8.48
CA LEU A 101 7.83 3.13 -9.31
C LEU A 101 9.06 2.63 -8.52
N CYS A 102 8.94 2.52 -7.19
CA CYS A 102 10.00 1.97 -6.34
C CYS A 102 9.80 0.48 -6.06
N GLY A 103 10.80 -0.35 -6.38
CA GLY A 103 10.75 -1.79 -6.15
C GLY A 103 10.49 -2.18 -4.69
N ASP A 104 11.11 -1.48 -3.73
CA ASP A 104 10.89 -1.74 -2.30
C ASP A 104 9.46 -1.39 -1.86
N SER A 105 8.88 -0.35 -2.46
CA SER A 105 7.48 0.03 -2.22
C SER A 105 6.52 -1.03 -2.77
N VAL A 106 6.76 -1.52 -3.99
CA VAL A 106 6.00 -2.62 -4.61
C VAL A 106 6.08 -3.86 -3.74
N ASN A 107 7.29 -4.24 -3.31
CA ASN A 107 7.54 -5.43 -2.51
C ASN A 107 6.84 -5.35 -1.15
N PHE A 108 6.89 -4.21 -0.47
CA PHE A 108 6.20 -4.05 0.80
C PHE A 108 4.68 -4.15 0.65
N VAL A 109 4.09 -3.42 -0.29
CA VAL A 109 2.63 -3.41 -0.45
C VAL A 109 2.13 -4.81 -0.83
N SER A 110 2.79 -5.47 -1.77
CA SER A 110 2.38 -6.77 -2.30
C SER A 110 2.60 -7.91 -1.30
N ASN A 111 3.76 -7.94 -0.64
CA ASN A 111 4.18 -9.11 0.13
C ASN A 111 3.92 -8.98 1.64
N GLN A 112 3.69 -7.77 2.14
CA GLN A 112 3.51 -7.52 3.57
C GLN A 112 2.15 -6.90 3.87
N LEU A 113 1.86 -5.73 3.26
CA LEU A 113 0.68 -4.95 3.60
C LEU A 113 -0.62 -5.61 3.16
N LEU A 114 -0.77 -5.96 1.88
CA LEU A 114 -2.00 -6.55 1.35
C LEU A 114 -2.35 -7.89 2.04
N PRO A 115 -1.41 -8.84 2.24
CA PRO A 115 -1.70 -10.05 3.02
C PRO A 115 -2.13 -9.78 4.46
N THR A 116 -1.55 -8.78 5.11
CA THR A 116 -1.93 -8.36 6.47
C THR A 116 -3.32 -7.75 6.49
N PHE A 117 -3.63 -6.87 5.53
CA PHE A 117 -4.94 -6.27 5.38
C PHE A 117 -6.04 -7.32 5.17
N ASN A 118 -5.80 -8.32 4.32
CA ASN A 118 -6.78 -9.38 4.07
C ASN A 118 -7.18 -10.15 5.34
N LYS A 119 -6.29 -10.21 6.33
CA LYS A 119 -6.53 -10.88 7.61
C LYS A 119 -7.07 -9.95 8.69
N LEU A 120 -6.61 -8.70 8.69
CA LEU A 120 -6.81 -7.75 9.80
C LEU A 120 -7.64 -6.53 9.42
N SER A 121 -8.30 -6.49 8.26
CA SER A 121 -9.02 -5.32 7.72
C SER A 121 -10.03 -4.69 8.70
N LYS A 122 -10.61 -5.48 9.61
CA LYS A 122 -11.53 -4.98 10.66
C LYS A 122 -10.84 -4.21 11.79
N PHE A 123 -9.54 -4.39 11.95
CA PHE A 123 -8.74 -3.86 13.07
C PHE A 123 -7.73 -2.80 12.63
N ILE A 124 -7.62 -2.53 11.32
CA ILE A 124 -6.62 -1.60 10.79
C ILE A 124 -7.26 -0.58 9.88
N ASN A 125 -6.71 0.63 9.89
CA ASN A 125 -6.96 1.65 8.90
C ASN A 125 -5.64 1.99 8.21
N VAL A 126 -5.64 1.98 6.88
CA VAL A 126 -4.42 2.22 6.08
C VAL A 126 -4.56 3.56 5.36
N VAL A 127 -3.62 4.45 5.64
CA VAL A 127 -3.46 5.73 4.96
C VAL A 127 -2.28 5.62 4.01
N PHE A 128 -2.54 5.81 2.72
CA PHE A 128 -1.53 5.79 1.67
C PHE A 128 -1.00 7.19 1.41
N ILE A 129 0.32 7.35 1.42
CA ILE A 129 1.04 8.59 1.14
C ILE A 129 2.05 8.33 0.00
N PRO A 130 1.61 8.42 -1.28
CA PRO A 130 2.52 8.33 -2.43
C PRO A 130 3.40 9.59 -2.53
N PHE A 131 4.25 9.67 -3.56
CA PHE A 131 5.10 10.85 -3.80
C PHE A 131 6.04 11.19 -2.63
N ALA A 132 6.39 10.20 -1.80
CA ALA A 132 6.97 10.47 -0.49
C ALA A 132 8.39 11.08 -0.52
N GLN A 133 9.09 10.98 -1.65
CA GLN A 133 10.36 11.69 -1.88
C GLN A 133 10.33 12.57 -3.13
N GLY A 134 9.13 12.85 -3.63
CA GLY A 134 8.90 13.81 -4.70
C GLY A 134 9.01 15.25 -4.21
N ASN A 135 9.16 16.17 -5.15
CA ASN A 135 9.26 17.60 -4.86
C ASN A 135 8.41 18.41 -5.83
N ILE A 136 7.83 19.51 -5.34
CA ILE A 136 7.06 20.46 -6.16
C ILE A 136 7.82 21.78 -6.21
N SER A 137 8.24 22.17 -7.41
CA SER A 137 8.84 23.48 -7.66
C SER A 137 7.76 24.48 -8.08
N ILE A 138 7.50 25.45 -7.20
CA ILE A 138 6.57 26.55 -7.46
C ILE A 138 7.36 27.68 -8.11
N ASN A 139 6.96 28.08 -9.31
CA ASN A 139 7.49 29.26 -9.98
C ASN A 139 6.34 30.26 -10.13
N THR A 140 6.56 31.53 -9.78
CA THR A 140 5.53 32.58 -9.88
C THR A 140 5.05 32.82 -11.32
N ASP A 141 5.90 32.49 -12.31
CA ASP A 141 5.67 32.79 -13.72
C ASP A 141 5.51 31.54 -14.60
N LYS A 142 5.51 30.33 -14.01
CA LYS A 142 5.42 29.06 -14.74
C LYS A 142 4.54 28.05 -14.00
N PRO A 143 3.87 27.12 -14.70
CA PRO A 143 3.15 26.05 -14.04
C PRO A 143 4.07 25.27 -13.10
N SER A 144 3.54 24.86 -11.95
CA SER A 144 4.26 24.05 -10.97
C SER A 144 4.82 22.78 -11.64
N ASN A 145 6.10 22.50 -11.41
CA ASN A 145 6.73 21.30 -11.94
C ASN A 145 6.96 20.29 -10.81
N LEU A 146 6.54 19.06 -11.07
CA LEU A 146 6.81 17.92 -10.20
C LEU A 146 8.17 17.33 -10.55
N SER A 147 8.94 16.96 -9.54
CA SER A 147 10.22 16.27 -9.67
C SER A 147 10.18 14.99 -8.86
N CYS A 148 10.59 13.88 -9.48
CA CYS A 148 10.62 12.55 -8.88
C CYS A 148 11.97 11.88 -9.16
N ARG A 149 12.27 10.77 -8.48
CA ARG A 149 13.58 10.11 -8.60
C ARG A 149 13.77 9.37 -9.91
N ARG A 150 12.67 8.87 -10.47
CA ARG A 150 12.65 8.06 -11.70
C ARG A 150 11.79 8.73 -12.75
N ASP A 151 12.09 8.47 -14.02
CA ASP A 151 11.21 8.89 -15.10
C ASP A 151 9.82 8.23 -14.94
N LYS A 152 8.76 8.93 -15.36
CA LYS A 152 7.33 8.56 -15.22
C LYS A 152 6.79 8.39 -13.81
N GLU A 153 7.62 8.45 -12.78
CA GLU A 153 7.19 8.24 -11.39
C GLU A 153 6.19 9.28 -10.93
N CYS A 154 6.40 10.55 -11.25
CA CYS A 154 5.44 11.61 -10.91
C CYS A 154 4.08 11.38 -11.57
N ASP A 155 4.04 10.84 -12.79
CA ASP A 155 2.79 10.53 -13.47
C ASP A 155 2.11 9.31 -12.81
N ALA A 156 2.87 8.30 -12.40
CA ALA A 156 2.36 7.19 -11.62
C ALA A 156 1.86 7.66 -10.23
N ASP A 157 2.58 8.52 -9.52
CA ASP A 157 2.15 9.08 -8.24
C ASP A 157 0.87 9.92 -8.37
N LYS A 158 0.63 10.61 -9.49
CA LYS A 158 -0.68 11.25 -9.78
C LYS A 158 -1.81 10.22 -9.83
N VAL A 159 -1.59 9.08 -10.49
CA VAL A 159 -2.60 7.99 -10.55
C VAL A 159 -2.92 7.50 -9.14
N HIS A 160 -1.90 7.29 -8.32
CA HIS A 160 -2.06 6.89 -6.92
C HIS A 160 -2.84 7.93 -6.12
N ALA A 161 -2.46 9.21 -6.21
CA ALA A 161 -3.18 10.31 -5.55
C ALA A 161 -4.66 10.36 -5.97
N CYS A 162 -4.94 10.28 -7.27
CA CYS A 162 -6.31 10.25 -7.78
C CYS A 162 -7.09 9.02 -7.27
N GLY A 163 -6.49 7.83 -7.33
CA GLY A 163 -7.10 6.61 -6.80
C GLY A 163 -7.49 6.72 -5.32
N ILE A 164 -6.56 7.19 -4.48
CA ILE A 164 -6.78 7.39 -3.04
C ILE A 164 -7.95 8.31 -2.75
N HIS A 165 -8.13 9.37 -3.54
CA HIS A 165 -9.19 10.34 -3.28
C HIS A 165 -10.54 9.98 -3.91
N LYS A 166 -10.57 9.19 -4.99
CA LYS A 166 -11.81 8.79 -5.68
C LYS A 166 -12.39 7.47 -5.16
N ILE A 167 -11.55 6.51 -4.76
CA ILE A 167 -12.01 5.20 -4.25
C ILE A 167 -12.35 5.32 -2.77
N LYS A 168 -13.59 4.96 -2.39
CA LYS A 168 -14.07 5.10 -1.00
C LYS A 168 -13.98 3.83 -0.19
N ASP A 169 -14.13 2.68 -0.84
CA ASP A 169 -14.00 1.38 -0.19
C ASP A 169 -12.52 1.05 0.03
N SER A 170 -12.16 0.68 1.27
CA SER A 170 -10.77 0.45 1.65
C SER A 170 -10.19 -0.82 1.02
N GLU A 171 -11.02 -1.85 0.80
CA GLU A 171 -10.60 -3.09 0.16
C GLU A 171 -10.35 -2.89 -1.35
N GLN A 172 -11.23 -2.14 -2.03
CA GLN A 172 -11.01 -1.72 -3.42
C GLN A 172 -9.75 -0.86 -3.53
N LEU A 173 -9.54 0.09 -2.60
CA LEU A 173 -8.39 1.00 -2.64
C LEU A 173 -7.07 0.26 -2.50
N ILE A 174 -6.91 -0.62 -1.51
CA ILE A 174 -5.64 -1.36 -1.35
C ILE A 174 -5.36 -2.29 -2.53
N LYS A 175 -6.39 -2.93 -3.10
CA LYS A 175 -6.25 -3.73 -4.32
C LYS A 175 -5.80 -2.88 -5.50
N PHE A 176 -6.38 -1.69 -5.65
CA PHE A 176 -6.03 -0.75 -6.71
C PHE A 176 -4.59 -0.25 -6.56
N VAL A 177 -4.18 0.15 -5.35
CA VAL A 177 -2.80 0.59 -5.07
C VAL A 177 -1.81 -0.54 -5.34
N ASN A 178 -2.10 -1.76 -4.89
CA ASN A 178 -1.25 -2.92 -5.13
C ASN A 178 -1.09 -3.24 -6.62
N CYS A 179 -2.20 -3.27 -7.37
CA CYS A 179 -2.17 -3.46 -8.81
C CYS A 179 -1.39 -2.33 -9.50
N SER A 180 -1.67 -1.08 -9.14
CA SER A 180 -1.05 0.09 -9.79
C SER A 180 0.46 0.14 -9.58
N LEU A 181 0.93 -0.18 -8.37
CA LEU A 181 2.36 -0.37 -8.06
C LEU A 181 2.96 -1.48 -8.93
N THR A 182 2.35 -2.66 -8.93
CA THR A 182 2.90 -3.85 -9.59
C THR A 182 2.93 -3.68 -11.11
N GLU A 183 1.82 -3.30 -11.71
CA GLU A 183 1.68 -3.12 -13.16
C GLU A 183 2.48 -1.91 -13.65
N GLY A 184 2.46 -0.79 -12.92
CA GLY A 184 3.25 0.38 -13.25
C GLY A 184 4.76 0.09 -13.23
N PHE A 185 5.23 -0.62 -12.20
CA PHE A 185 6.64 -1.01 -12.08
C PHE A 185 7.06 -2.01 -13.16
N ASN A 186 6.22 -2.99 -13.49
CA ASN A 186 6.53 -4.03 -14.48
C ASN A 186 6.33 -3.57 -15.93
N SER A 187 5.54 -2.53 -16.17
CA SER A 187 5.32 -1.99 -17.50
C SER A 187 6.64 -1.52 -18.15
N SER A 188 6.78 -1.81 -19.45
CA SER A 188 7.96 -1.42 -20.24
C SER A 188 8.11 0.10 -20.35
N ASN A 189 7.00 0.83 -20.40
CA ASN A 189 6.95 2.29 -20.47
C ASN A 189 6.65 2.95 -19.11
N LYS A 190 6.68 2.18 -18.01
CA LYS A 190 6.44 2.66 -16.65
C LYS A 190 5.10 3.39 -16.44
N THR A 191 4.11 3.05 -17.26
CA THR A 191 2.75 3.62 -17.17
C THR A 191 1.84 2.69 -16.37
N VAL A 192 1.03 3.26 -15.48
CA VAL A 192 0.01 2.54 -14.71
C VAL A 192 -1.24 2.30 -15.58
N PRO A 193 -1.68 1.04 -15.78
CA PRO A 193 -2.89 0.75 -16.53
C PRO A 193 -4.15 0.91 -15.67
N ILE A 194 -4.64 2.15 -15.52
CA ILE A 194 -5.76 2.53 -14.63
C ILE A 194 -6.98 1.63 -14.82
N ASP A 195 -7.40 1.38 -16.07
CA ASP A 195 -8.60 0.58 -16.35
C ASP A 195 -8.46 -0.88 -15.94
N VAL A 196 -7.27 -1.45 -16.11
CA VAL A 196 -6.98 -2.84 -15.70
C VAL A 196 -7.02 -2.94 -14.18
N CYS A 197 -6.33 -2.03 -13.49
CA CYS A 197 -6.29 -2.05 -12.04
C CYS A 197 -7.63 -1.69 -11.39
N GLY A 198 -8.39 -0.79 -12.00
CA GLY A 198 -9.76 -0.47 -11.59
C GLY A 198 -10.67 -1.70 -11.65
N LYS A 199 -10.70 -2.38 -12.81
CA LYS A 199 -11.53 -3.58 -13.01
C LYS A 199 -11.12 -4.74 -12.09
N ASN A 200 -9.82 -5.01 -11.98
CA ASN A 200 -9.31 -6.09 -11.11
C ASN A 200 -9.61 -5.83 -9.62
N SER A 201 -9.82 -4.57 -9.25
CA SER A 201 -10.17 -4.16 -7.89
C SER A 201 -11.69 -4.04 -7.68
N ASN A 202 -12.51 -4.44 -8.65
CA ASN A 202 -13.98 -4.30 -8.64
C ASN A 202 -14.46 -2.85 -8.44
N ILE A 203 -13.74 -1.87 -8.98
CA ILE A 203 -14.11 -0.45 -8.90
C ILE A 203 -15.12 -0.13 -10.01
N ASP A 204 -16.16 0.63 -9.67
CA ASP A 204 -17.19 1.07 -10.62
C ASP A 204 -16.58 1.87 -11.77
N SER A 205 -17.10 1.66 -12.98
CA SER A 205 -16.59 2.30 -14.20
C SER A 205 -16.65 3.84 -14.16
N SER A 206 -17.61 4.41 -13.43
CA SER A 206 -17.68 5.86 -13.19
C SER A 206 -16.49 6.35 -12.36
N VAL A 207 -16.12 5.63 -11.30
CA VAL A 207 -14.96 5.96 -10.46
C VAL A 207 -13.65 5.80 -11.24
N ILE A 208 -13.54 4.76 -12.07
CA ILE A 208 -12.38 4.59 -12.98
C ILE A 208 -12.26 5.79 -13.93
N THR A 209 -13.38 6.27 -14.47
CA THR A 209 -13.43 7.46 -15.32
C THR A 209 -12.98 8.71 -14.55
N ASP A 210 -13.42 8.87 -13.30
CA ASP A 210 -13.00 9.98 -12.45
C ASP A 210 -11.51 9.96 -12.12
N ILE A 211 -10.91 8.78 -11.93
CA ILE A 211 -9.46 8.62 -11.72
C ILE A 211 -8.70 9.04 -12.98
N ASN A 212 -9.14 8.60 -14.16
CA ASN A 212 -8.56 8.99 -15.44
C ASN A 212 -8.65 10.52 -15.66
N ASN A 213 -9.82 11.11 -15.42
CA ASN A 213 -10.02 12.56 -15.55
C ASN A 213 -9.13 13.34 -14.58
N CYS A 214 -9.07 12.91 -13.32
CA CYS A 214 -8.22 13.51 -12.32
C CYS A 214 -6.74 13.47 -12.72
N THR A 215 -6.25 12.34 -13.23
CA THR A 215 -4.84 12.14 -13.63
C THR A 215 -4.43 13.07 -14.77
N ASN A 216 -5.35 13.34 -15.70
CA ASN A 216 -5.15 14.22 -16.85
C ASN A 216 -5.41 15.71 -16.55
N SER A 217 -5.68 16.05 -15.29
CA SER A 217 -5.94 17.41 -14.84
C SER A 217 -4.91 17.87 -13.80
N THR A 218 -5.08 19.08 -13.28
CA THR A 218 -4.29 19.59 -12.15
C THR A 218 -4.87 19.21 -10.78
N GLU A 219 -5.97 18.45 -10.73
CA GLU A 219 -6.67 18.11 -9.48
C GLU A 219 -5.77 17.41 -8.46
N SER A 220 -4.84 16.57 -8.93
CA SER A 220 -3.92 15.81 -8.07
C SER A 220 -2.83 16.66 -7.41
N TYR A 221 -2.53 17.86 -7.92
CA TYR A 221 -1.38 18.65 -7.46
C TYR A 221 -1.50 19.04 -5.98
N LYS A 222 -2.70 19.41 -5.52
CA LYS A 222 -2.94 19.75 -4.10
C LYS A 222 -2.69 18.56 -3.16
N TRP A 223 -2.96 17.34 -3.62
CA TRP A 223 -2.73 16.13 -2.82
C TRP A 223 -1.27 15.72 -2.84
N LEU A 224 -0.59 15.86 -3.98
CA LEU A 224 0.86 15.66 -4.05
C LEU A 224 1.60 16.65 -3.14
N GLU A 225 1.14 17.90 -3.06
CA GLU A 225 1.66 18.89 -2.12
C GLU A 225 1.42 18.48 -0.66
N GLU A 226 0.20 18.01 -0.34
CA GLU A 226 -0.12 17.47 0.98
C GLU A 226 0.78 16.27 1.35
N TYR A 227 0.97 15.32 0.43
CA TYR A 227 1.80 14.13 0.65
C TYR A 227 3.28 14.48 0.79
N MET A 228 3.79 15.43 0.01
CA MET A 228 5.14 15.98 0.18
C MET A 228 5.31 16.57 1.59
N ASN A 229 4.35 17.36 2.05
CA ASN A 229 4.37 17.98 3.38
C ASN A 229 4.31 16.93 4.50
N LYS A 230 3.43 15.91 4.38
CA LYS A 230 3.37 14.78 5.31
C LYS A 230 4.70 14.02 5.37
N SER A 231 5.31 13.76 4.21
CA SER A 231 6.57 13.03 4.11
C SER A 231 7.74 13.79 4.72
N SER A 232 7.76 15.12 4.55
CA SER A 232 8.71 16.02 5.21
C SER A 232 8.54 15.99 6.73
N ALA A 233 7.30 16.11 7.23
CA ALA A 233 6.98 16.06 8.65
C ALA A 233 7.32 14.70 9.29
N ALA A 234 7.16 13.61 8.54
CA ALA A 234 7.55 12.27 8.96
C ALA A 234 9.06 12.00 8.75
N HIS A 235 9.85 12.96 8.28
CA HIS A 235 11.28 12.81 7.99
C HIS A 235 11.61 11.59 7.12
N VAL A 236 10.86 11.39 6.04
CA VAL A 236 11.06 10.27 5.10
C VAL A 236 12.42 10.43 4.39
N LYS A 237 13.38 9.57 4.71
CA LYS A 237 14.69 9.50 4.04
C LYS A 237 14.76 8.39 2.99
N THR A 238 14.04 7.31 3.24
CA THR A 238 13.93 6.12 2.40
C THR A 238 12.48 5.68 2.34
N VAL A 239 12.10 5.03 1.24
CA VAL A 239 10.78 4.43 1.06
C VAL A 239 10.91 2.90 0.86
N PRO A 240 9.91 2.11 1.25
CA PRO A 240 8.72 2.55 1.99
C PRO A 240 9.07 2.91 3.44
N LYS A 241 8.42 3.95 3.97
CA LYS A 241 8.40 4.24 5.41
C LYS A 241 7.01 3.97 5.95
N VAL A 242 6.93 3.31 7.09
CA VAL A 242 5.66 2.91 7.69
C VAL A 242 5.60 3.45 9.11
N LEU A 243 4.46 4.05 9.46
CA LEU A 243 4.16 4.43 10.83
C LEU A 243 2.97 3.61 11.29
N ILE A 244 3.06 3.04 12.49
CA ILE A 244 1.95 2.36 13.15
C ILE A 244 1.59 3.16 14.40
N ASN A 245 0.35 3.65 14.48
CA ASN A 245 -0.10 4.59 15.52
C ASN A 245 0.86 5.78 15.70
N LYS A 246 1.31 6.35 14.58
CA LYS A 246 2.30 7.46 14.48
C LYS A 246 3.72 7.15 14.97
N ASN A 247 3.98 5.94 15.46
CA ASN A 247 5.32 5.51 15.82
C ASN A 247 6.01 4.92 14.60
N SER A 248 7.25 5.36 14.35
CA SER A 248 8.06 4.83 13.26
C SER A 248 8.44 3.40 13.55
N THR A 249 8.20 2.51 12.59
CA THR A 249 8.67 1.14 12.61
C THR A 249 10.07 1.13 12.01
N GLU A 250 11.07 1.70 12.72
CA GLU A 250 12.37 2.00 12.10
C GLU A 250 13.10 0.77 11.52
N ASP A 251 12.69 -0.47 11.83
CA ASP A 251 13.32 -1.68 11.29
C ASP A 251 12.31 -2.78 10.91
N PHE A 252 11.60 -2.62 9.77
CA PHE A 252 11.18 -3.81 9.00
C PHE A 252 12.36 -4.47 8.25
N ALA A 253 13.58 -3.98 8.51
CA ALA A 253 14.82 -4.67 8.23
C ALA A 253 14.82 -6.06 8.90
N SER A 254 14.32 -7.04 8.17
CA SER A 254 14.64 -8.47 8.24
C SER A 254 14.24 -9.31 9.48
N THR A 255 13.83 -8.74 10.62
CA THR A 255 13.67 -9.54 11.86
C THR A 255 12.26 -9.70 12.41
N VAL A 256 11.30 -8.82 12.05
CA VAL A 256 9.90 -8.93 12.51
C VAL A 256 8.94 -8.75 11.32
N PRO A 257 8.13 -9.76 10.97
CA PRO A 257 7.08 -9.63 9.96
C PRO A 257 6.11 -8.49 10.26
N PHE A 258 5.69 -7.75 9.23
CA PHE A 258 4.80 -6.58 9.37
C PHE A 258 3.53 -6.88 10.16
N MET A 259 2.89 -8.01 9.87
CA MET A 259 1.69 -8.48 10.56
C MET A 259 1.90 -8.61 12.08
N ASN A 260 3.09 -9.06 12.53
CA ASN A 260 3.39 -9.19 13.96
C ASN A 260 3.43 -7.82 14.64
N ALA A 261 3.99 -6.81 13.96
CA ALA A 261 4.06 -5.46 14.48
C ALA A 261 2.66 -4.85 14.63
N VAL A 262 1.77 -5.12 13.68
CA VAL A 262 0.35 -4.72 13.73
C VAL A 262 -0.38 -5.44 14.86
N CYS A 263 -0.26 -6.78 14.95
CA CYS A 263 -0.92 -7.57 15.98
C CYS A 263 -0.54 -7.12 17.40
N LYS A 264 0.71 -6.72 17.64
CA LYS A 264 1.16 -6.17 18.94
C LYS A 264 0.45 -4.88 19.35
N GLN A 265 -0.16 -4.16 18.42
CA GLN A 265 -0.94 -2.95 18.72
C GLN A 265 -2.40 -3.26 19.07
N ILE A 266 -2.88 -4.46 18.78
CA ILE A 266 -4.24 -4.89 19.08
C ILE A 266 -4.27 -5.47 20.51
N PRO A 267 -5.19 -5.02 21.39
CA PRO A 267 -5.35 -5.60 22.72
C PRO A 267 -5.50 -7.12 22.67
N VAL A 268 -4.85 -7.84 23.58
CA VAL A 268 -4.75 -9.32 23.55
C VAL A 268 -6.13 -9.97 23.52
N GLU A 269 -7.09 -9.43 24.26
CA GLU A 269 -8.47 -9.87 24.32
C GLU A 269 -9.26 -9.66 23.02
N LEU A 270 -8.76 -8.78 22.13
CA LEU A 270 -9.35 -8.47 20.82
C LEU A 270 -8.58 -9.07 19.65
N GLN A 271 -7.41 -9.68 19.89
CA GLN A 271 -6.57 -10.19 18.81
C GLN A 271 -7.27 -11.32 18.05
N PRO A 272 -7.38 -11.22 16.71
CA PRO A 272 -7.91 -12.31 15.89
C PRO A 272 -6.98 -13.53 15.93
N GLU A 273 -7.52 -14.71 15.59
CA GLU A 273 -6.76 -15.97 15.57
C GLU A 273 -5.50 -15.88 14.68
N ASP A 274 -5.59 -15.14 13.58
CA ASP A 274 -4.47 -14.82 12.70
C ASP A 274 -3.26 -14.20 13.42
N CYS A 275 -3.47 -13.46 14.51
CA CYS A 275 -2.40 -12.90 15.36
C CYS A 275 -1.80 -13.92 16.33
N LYS A 276 -2.53 -14.99 16.66
CA LYS A 276 -2.11 -16.03 17.62
C LYS A 276 -1.27 -17.13 16.97
N THR A 277 -1.46 -17.36 15.67
CA THR A 277 -0.70 -18.37 14.91
C THR A 277 0.71 -17.96 14.51
N ILE A 278 1.15 -16.79 14.95
CA ILE A 278 2.46 -16.25 14.62
C ILE A 278 3.48 -16.85 15.61
N PRO A 279 4.40 -17.71 15.18
CA PRO A 279 5.36 -18.31 16.10
C PRO A 279 6.21 -17.19 16.70
N SER A 280 6.05 -16.97 18.00
CA SER A 280 7.03 -16.20 18.77
C SER A 280 8.32 -17.00 18.69
N GLY A 281 9.38 -16.42 18.12
CA GLY A 281 10.68 -17.09 17.90
C GLY A 281 11.40 -17.60 19.16
N SER A 282 10.72 -17.61 20.30
CA SER A 282 11.13 -18.20 21.58
C SER A 282 10.77 -19.69 21.70
N ASP A 283 9.79 -20.20 20.94
CA ASP A 283 9.24 -21.55 21.20
C ASP A 283 10.02 -22.70 20.55
N THR A 284 11.00 -22.39 19.68
CA THR A 284 11.77 -23.40 18.93
C THR A 284 13.02 -23.94 19.63
N LEU A 285 13.35 -23.51 20.86
CA LEU A 285 14.62 -23.88 21.51
C LEU A 285 14.54 -24.92 22.65
N VAL A 286 13.35 -25.32 23.12
CA VAL A 286 13.26 -26.18 24.31
C VAL A 286 13.19 -27.68 24.00
N VAL A 287 12.83 -28.09 22.78
CA VAL A 287 12.59 -29.52 22.48
C VAL A 287 13.87 -30.30 22.15
N GLY A 288 14.97 -29.63 21.78
CA GLY A 288 16.20 -30.29 21.33
C GLY A 288 17.29 -30.53 22.39
N VAL A 289 17.25 -29.84 23.53
CA VAL A 289 18.39 -29.84 24.49
C VAL A 289 18.16 -30.75 25.69
N LEU A 290 16.90 -31.07 26.02
CA LEU A 290 16.58 -31.94 27.16
C LEU A 290 16.99 -33.42 27.01
N PRO A 291 16.96 -34.06 25.81
CA PRO A 291 17.37 -35.46 25.69
C PRO A 291 18.88 -35.69 25.84
N ILE A 292 19.71 -34.67 25.54
CA ILE A 292 21.17 -34.80 25.51
C ILE A 292 21.75 -34.79 26.93
N ILE A 293 21.15 -34.03 27.85
CA ILE A 293 21.62 -33.95 29.24
C ILE A 293 21.32 -35.25 30.01
N ILE A 294 20.19 -35.91 29.71
CA ILE A 294 19.85 -37.20 30.33
C ILE A 294 20.80 -38.29 29.84
N GLY A 295 21.15 -38.33 28.55
CA GLY A 295 22.12 -39.30 28.01
C GLY A 295 23.52 -39.16 28.63
N ALA A 296 24.02 -37.93 28.79
CA ALA A 296 25.33 -37.67 29.40
C ALA A 296 25.38 -38.10 30.89
N PHE A 297 24.27 -37.95 31.64
CA PHE A 297 24.21 -38.35 33.05
C PHE A 297 24.28 -39.88 33.24
N TYR A 298 23.71 -40.65 32.31
CA TYR A 298 23.80 -42.12 32.36
C TYR A 298 25.18 -42.65 31.94
N PHE A 299 25.86 -42.00 30.99
CA PHE A 299 27.22 -42.39 30.58
C PHE A 299 28.28 -42.14 31.67
N ILE A 300 28.14 -41.07 32.46
CA ILE A 300 29.09 -40.77 33.56
C ILE A 300 28.92 -41.73 34.74
N LYS A 301 27.73 -42.32 34.93
CA LYS A 301 27.47 -43.27 36.03
C LYS A 301 27.89 -44.72 35.72
N MET A 302 28.37 -44.98 34.51
CA MET A 302 28.78 -46.31 34.02
C MET A 302 30.31 -46.48 33.86
N ILE A 303 31.10 -45.48 34.25
CA ILE A 303 32.56 -45.54 34.37
C ILE A 303 32.92 -45.48 35.86
#